data_AF-B8ATP3-F1
#
_entry.id   AF-B8ATP3-F1
#
_cell.length_a   1.000
_cell.length_b   1.000
_cell.length_c   1.000
_cell.angle_alpha   90.00
_cell.angle_beta   90.00
_cell.angle_gamma   90.00
#
_symmetry.space_group_name_H-M   'P 1'
#
loop_
_entity.id
_entity.type
_entity.pdbx_description
1 polymer ?
#
loop_
_entity_poly.entity_id
_entity_poly.type
_entity_poly.pdbx_seq_one_letter_code
_entity_poly.pdbx_strand_id
1 'polypeptide(L)'
;MRSSPIIFLLLAAAAAITAPWQVAHAAGKCGKTPAEKVALKLAPCAKAAQDPGARPPAACCAAVRDIGTHQSHACLCAVLLSSTVRRSGVKPEVAITIPKRCKLANRPVGYKCGAYTLPSLQG
;
A
#
# COMPACT_ATOMS: atom_id res chain seq x y z
N MET A 1 49.76 14.91 -35.18
CA MET A 1 48.51 14.14 -34.99
C MET A 1 47.43 15.15 -34.62
N ARG A 2 46.62 15.59 -35.59
CA ARG A 2 45.67 16.70 -35.42
C ARG A 2 44.34 16.10 -34.96
N SER A 3 44.24 15.83 -33.66
CA SER A 3 43.03 15.29 -33.04
C SER A 3 41.89 16.29 -33.24
N SER A 4 40.94 15.94 -34.09
CA SER A 4 39.83 16.82 -34.45
C SER A 4 38.91 17.00 -33.23
N PRO A 5 38.57 18.23 -32.82
CA PRO A 5 37.70 18.49 -31.67
C PRO A 5 36.29 17.88 -31.85
N ILE A 6 35.94 17.57 -33.10
CA ILE A 6 34.72 16.86 -33.48
C ILE A 6 34.67 15.46 -32.88
N ILE A 7 35.81 14.76 -32.79
CA ILE A 7 35.88 13.39 -32.23
C ILE A 7 35.60 13.43 -30.72
N PHE A 8 36.13 14.43 -30.01
CA PHE A 8 35.87 14.62 -28.58
C PHE A 8 34.41 15.01 -28.30
N LEU A 9 33.81 15.85 -29.16
CA LEU A 9 32.40 16.24 -29.05
C LEU A 9 31.45 15.05 -29.30
N LEU A 10 31.76 14.18 -30.26
CA LEU A 10 30.96 12.98 -30.54
C LEU A 10 31.07 11.92 -29.42
N LEU A 11 32.25 11.75 -28.82
CA LEU A 11 32.45 10.85 -27.69
C LEU A 11 31.74 11.33 -26.40
N ALA A 12 31.71 12.64 -26.16
CA ALA A 12 31.00 13.20 -25.00
C ALA A 12 29.47 13.05 -25.11
N ALA A 13 28.91 13.14 -26.32
CA ALA A 13 27.47 12.98 -26.55
C ALA A 13 26.99 11.54 -26.31
N ALA A 14 27.84 10.53 -26.54
CA ALA A 14 27.48 9.12 -26.34
C ALA A 14 27.43 8.71 -24.85
N ALA A 15 28.10 9.44 -23.95
CA ALA A 15 28.18 9.10 -22.54
C ALA A 15 26.96 9.58 -21.69
N ALA A 16 26.10 10.44 -22.25
CA ALA A 16 24.96 10.99 -21.51
C ALA A 16 23.72 10.06 -21.48
N ILE A 17 23.71 8.96 -22.24
CA ILE A 17 22.52 8.11 -22.44
C ILE A 17 22.49 6.91 -21.48
N THR A 18 23.59 6.63 -20.77
CA THR A 18 23.68 5.43 -19.90
C THR A 18 23.46 5.72 -18.42
N ALA A 19 22.99 6.90 -18.02
CA ALA A 19 22.63 7.13 -16.62
C ALA A 19 21.45 6.22 -16.26
N PRO A 20 21.64 5.14 -15.48
CA PRO A 20 20.52 4.37 -15.00
C PRO A 20 19.75 5.32 -14.08
N TRP A 21 18.50 5.63 -14.43
CA TRP A 21 17.58 6.30 -13.53
C TRP A 21 17.46 5.42 -12.29
N GLN A 22 18.30 5.67 -11.29
CA GLN A 22 18.17 5.10 -9.97
C GLN A 22 16.92 5.74 -9.39
N VAL A 23 15.77 5.12 -9.65
CA VAL A 23 14.53 5.42 -8.94
C VAL A 23 14.81 5.06 -7.49
N ALA A 24 15.26 6.06 -6.72
CA ALA A 24 15.40 5.95 -5.29
C ALA A 24 13.99 5.71 -4.74
N HIS A 25 13.62 4.43 -4.58
CA HIS A 25 12.43 4.06 -3.84
C HIS A 25 12.71 4.37 -2.37
N ALA A 26 12.48 5.62 -1.97
CA ALA A 26 12.34 5.96 -0.56
C ALA A 26 11.39 4.93 0.05
N ALA A 27 11.83 4.26 1.13
CA ALA A 27 10.99 3.28 1.80
C ALA A 27 9.68 3.96 2.19
N GLY A 28 8.58 3.52 1.59
CA GLY A 28 7.27 4.09 1.84
C GLY A 28 6.82 3.81 3.27
N LYS A 29 5.62 4.27 3.64
CA LYS A 29 5.03 4.02 4.97
C LYS A 29 4.90 2.51 5.31
N CYS A 30 5.01 1.64 4.31
CA CYS A 30 5.01 0.16 4.39
C CYS A 30 6.42 -0.47 4.21
N GLY A 31 7.48 0.30 4.49
CA GLY A 31 8.87 -0.14 4.37
C GLY A 31 9.27 -0.37 2.91
N LYS A 32 9.85 -1.54 2.63
CA LYS A 32 10.33 -1.93 1.27
C LYS A 32 9.18 -2.24 0.30
N THR A 33 7.97 -2.48 0.81
CA THR A 33 6.81 -2.80 -0.04
C THR A 33 5.99 -1.53 -0.25
N PRO A 34 5.65 -1.13 -1.48
CA PRO A 34 4.76 0.01 -1.70
C PRO A 34 3.35 -0.31 -1.19
N ALA A 35 2.67 0.69 -0.63
CA ALA A 35 1.32 0.54 -0.07
C ALA A 35 0.33 -0.05 -1.09
N GLU A 36 0.47 0.28 -2.38
CA GLU A 36 -0.36 -0.28 -3.44
C GLU A 36 -0.20 -1.81 -3.58
N LYS A 37 1.02 -2.34 -3.44
CA LYS A 37 1.23 -3.80 -3.44
C LYS A 37 0.64 -4.47 -2.20
N VAL A 38 0.70 -3.80 -1.04
CA VAL A 38 0.03 -4.28 0.17
C VAL A 38 -1.49 -4.27 -0.01
N ALA A 39 -2.05 -3.23 -0.64
CA ALA A 39 -3.48 -3.14 -0.96
C ALA A 39 -3.95 -4.29 -1.87
N LEU A 40 -3.14 -4.68 -2.85
CA LEU A 40 -3.47 -5.82 -3.72
C LEU A 40 -3.57 -7.15 -2.95
N LYS A 41 -2.82 -7.34 -1.86
CA LYS A 41 -2.96 -8.53 -0.99
C LYS A 41 -4.33 -8.59 -0.31
N LEU A 42 -5.02 -7.46 -0.18
CA LEU A 42 -6.36 -7.37 0.37
C LEU A 42 -7.47 -7.56 -0.68
N ALA A 43 -7.14 -7.86 -1.94
CA ALA A 43 -8.14 -8.14 -2.97
C ALA A 43 -9.21 -9.18 -2.56
N PRO A 44 -8.88 -10.28 -1.84
CA PRO A 44 -9.89 -11.23 -1.34
C PRO A 44 -10.89 -10.62 -0.36
N CYS A 45 -10.58 -9.46 0.23
CA CYS A 45 -11.47 -8.74 1.13
C CYS A 45 -12.46 -7.80 0.41
N ALA A 46 -12.30 -7.55 -0.88
CA ALA A 46 -13.07 -6.52 -1.59
C ALA A 46 -14.58 -6.64 -1.38
N LYS A 47 -15.14 -7.85 -1.52
CA LYS A 47 -16.59 -8.08 -1.28
C LYS A 47 -17.00 -7.83 0.17
N ALA A 48 -16.22 -8.33 1.13
CA ALA A 48 -16.45 -8.10 2.55
C ALA A 48 -16.23 -6.64 3.00
N ALA A 49 -15.54 -5.85 2.18
CA ALA A 49 -15.26 -4.44 2.37
C ALA A 49 -16.25 -3.52 1.64
N GLN A 50 -17.04 -4.06 0.71
CA GLN A 50 -18.12 -3.37 0.00
C GLN A 50 -19.48 -3.60 0.66
N ASP A 51 -19.69 -4.81 1.20
CA ASP A 51 -20.95 -5.27 1.77
C ASP A 51 -20.77 -5.72 3.24
N PRO A 52 -21.45 -5.10 4.21
CA PRO A 52 -21.39 -5.49 5.61
C PRO A 52 -21.93 -6.91 5.88
N GLY A 53 -22.82 -7.43 5.02
CA GLY A 53 -23.36 -8.78 5.09
C GLY A 53 -22.41 -9.86 4.57
N ALA A 54 -21.58 -9.55 3.57
CA ALA A 54 -20.77 -10.53 2.82
C ALA A 54 -19.65 -11.16 3.66
N ARG A 55 -19.79 -12.44 4.07
CA ARG A 55 -18.83 -13.14 4.95
C ARG A 55 -17.39 -13.04 4.41
N PRO A 56 -16.39 -12.61 5.21
CA PRO A 56 -15.01 -12.57 4.74
C PRO A 56 -14.50 -14.00 4.47
N PRO A 57 -13.86 -14.26 3.31
CA PRO A 57 -13.23 -15.55 3.07
C PRO A 57 -12.00 -15.73 3.97
N ALA A 58 -11.58 -16.98 4.20
CA ALA A 58 -10.43 -17.29 5.05
C ALA A 58 -9.14 -16.56 4.58
N ALA A 59 -8.93 -16.47 3.27
CA ALA A 59 -7.82 -15.72 2.68
C ALA A 59 -7.83 -14.23 3.05
N CYS A 60 -9.02 -13.61 3.10
CA CYS A 60 -9.15 -12.23 3.55
C CYS A 60 -8.73 -12.10 5.02
N CYS A 61 -9.25 -12.95 5.90
CA CYS A 61 -8.90 -12.89 7.32
C CYS A 61 -7.41 -13.14 7.59
N ALA A 62 -6.79 -14.04 6.81
CA ALA A 62 -5.35 -14.25 6.87
C ALA A 62 -4.56 -13.00 6.47
N ALA A 63 -4.95 -12.34 5.37
CA ALA A 63 -4.30 -11.12 4.91
C ALA A 63 -4.48 -9.96 5.89
N VAL A 64 -5.68 -9.77 6.46
CA VAL A 64 -5.93 -8.72 7.45
C VAL A 64 -5.14 -8.97 8.74
N ARG A 65 -5.02 -10.23 9.17
CA ARG A 65 -4.18 -10.60 10.31
C ARG A 65 -2.70 -10.33 10.04
N ASP A 66 -2.19 -10.73 8.88
CA ASP A 66 -0.81 -10.50 8.46
C ASP A 66 -0.47 -9.01 8.51
N ILE A 67 -1.28 -8.18 7.86
CA ILE A 67 -1.05 -6.74 7.80
C ILE A 67 -1.21 -6.10 9.20
N GLY A 68 -2.22 -6.51 9.98
CA GLY A 68 -2.43 -5.99 11.33
C GLY A 68 -1.33 -6.38 12.33
N THR A 69 -0.57 -7.45 12.06
CA THR A 69 0.51 -7.93 12.93
C THR A 69 1.89 -7.43 12.48
N HIS A 70 2.09 -7.29 11.16
CA HIS A 70 3.41 -7.02 10.58
C HIS A 70 3.58 -5.61 10.01
N GLN A 71 2.50 -4.83 9.88
CA GLN A 71 2.56 -3.48 9.31
C GLN A 71 2.29 -2.40 10.36
N SER A 72 2.95 -1.26 10.20
CA SER A 72 2.76 -0.09 11.06
C SER A 72 1.40 0.56 10.82
N HIS A 73 0.89 1.32 11.80
CA HIS A 73 -0.31 2.15 11.62
C HIS A 73 -0.19 3.12 10.43
N ALA A 74 1.02 3.64 10.18
CA ALA A 74 1.29 4.49 9.03
C ALA A 74 1.13 3.74 7.69
N CYS A 75 1.57 2.47 7.62
CA CYS A 75 1.35 1.62 6.46
C CYS A 75 -0.14 1.34 6.27
N LEU A 76 -0.85 0.97 7.33
CA LEU A 76 -2.30 0.72 7.29
C LEU A 76 -3.06 1.93 6.74
N CYS A 77 -2.73 3.15 7.19
CA CYS A 77 -3.31 4.36 6.63
C CYS A 77 -2.95 4.57 5.15
N ALA A 78 -1.70 4.29 4.76
CA ALA A 78 -1.28 4.41 3.37
C ALA A 78 -2.03 3.43 2.45
N VAL A 79 -2.33 2.23 2.95
CA VAL A 79 -3.13 1.22 2.25
C VAL A 79 -4.58 1.67 2.12
N LEU A 80 -5.22 2.11 3.22
CA LEU A 80 -6.60 2.58 3.19
C LEU A 80 -6.79 3.79 2.26
N LEU A 81 -5.82 4.69 2.23
CA LEU A 81 -5.82 5.88 1.38
C LEU A 81 -5.26 5.61 -0.03
N SER A 82 -4.86 4.37 -0.32
CA SER A 82 -4.25 4.03 -1.61
C SER A 82 -5.27 4.11 -2.74
N SER A 83 -4.77 4.40 -3.92
CA SER A 83 -5.60 4.54 -5.11
C SER A 83 -6.26 3.20 -5.49
N THR A 84 -5.61 2.07 -5.21
CA THR A 84 -6.18 0.72 -5.38
C THR A 84 -7.40 0.49 -4.49
N VAL A 85 -7.33 0.85 -3.21
CA VAL A 85 -8.47 0.70 -2.30
C VAL A 85 -9.61 1.61 -2.72
N ARG A 86 -9.32 2.88 -3.05
CA ARG A 86 -10.35 3.84 -3.51
C ARG A 86 -11.05 3.40 -4.79
N ARG A 87 -10.31 2.88 -5.79
CA ARG A 87 -10.88 2.44 -7.07
C ARG A 87 -11.65 1.12 -6.98
N SER A 88 -11.39 0.30 -5.96
CA SER A 88 -12.07 -0.99 -5.78
C SER A 88 -13.46 -0.87 -5.13
N GLY A 89 -13.98 0.34 -4.93
CA GLY A 89 -15.32 0.56 -4.37
C GLY A 89 -15.44 0.15 -2.90
N VAL A 90 -14.32 -0.04 -2.21
CA VAL A 90 -14.27 -0.34 -0.78
C VAL A 90 -14.84 0.84 0.01
N LYS A 91 -15.77 0.54 0.91
CA LYS A 91 -16.34 1.51 1.85
C LYS A 91 -15.54 1.41 3.15
N PRO A 92 -14.80 2.46 3.55
CA PRO A 92 -14.01 2.43 4.78
C PRO A 92 -14.84 2.03 5.99
N GLU A 93 -16.07 2.52 6.10
CA GLU A 93 -17.03 2.25 7.19
C GLU A 93 -17.40 0.76 7.30
N VAL A 94 -17.35 0.03 6.18
CA VAL A 94 -17.57 -1.42 6.16
C VAL A 94 -16.24 -2.15 6.39
N ALA A 95 -15.16 -1.69 5.76
CA ALA A 95 -13.83 -2.31 5.86
C ALA A 95 -13.30 -2.34 7.30
N ILE A 96 -13.56 -1.29 8.10
CA ILE A 96 -13.19 -1.23 9.53
C ILE A 96 -13.85 -2.34 10.37
N THR A 97 -14.93 -2.94 9.89
CA THR A 97 -15.63 -4.04 10.58
C THR A 97 -15.02 -5.41 10.27
N ILE A 98 -14.21 -5.54 9.22
CA ILE A 98 -13.64 -6.84 8.79
C ILE A 98 -12.83 -7.51 9.90
N PRO A 99 -11.94 -6.82 10.65
CA PRO A 99 -11.23 -7.45 11.77
C PRO A 99 -12.17 -8.07 12.82
N LYS A 100 -13.32 -7.43 13.09
CA LYS A 100 -14.37 -7.98 13.97
C LYS A 100 -14.99 -9.24 13.38
N ARG A 101 -15.34 -9.21 12.11
CA ARG A 101 -15.99 -10.33 11.39
C ARG A 101 -15.05 -11.54 11.23
N CYS A 102 -13.75 -11.28 11.17
CA CYS A 102 -12.65 -12.25 11.19
C CYS A 102 -12.23 -12.70 12.60
N LYS A 103 -12.83 -12.18 13.68
CA LYS A 103 -12.52 -12.52 15.07
C LYS A 103 -11.04 -12.32 15.44
N LEU A 104 -10.41 -11.25 14.93
CA LEU A 104 -9.02 -10.94 15.25
C LEU A 104 -8.93 -10.24 16.62
N ALA A 105 -8.06 -10.75 17.51
CA ALA A 105 -7.87 -10.22 18.86
C ALA A 105 -7.15 -8.86 18.88
N ASN A 106 -6.08 -8.71 18.08
CA ASN A 106 -5.36 -7.44 17.92
C ASN A 106 -6.00 -6.59 16.82
N ARG A 107 -7.09 -5.91 17.15
CA ARG A 107 -7.71 -4.91 16.26
C ARG A 107 -6.97 -3.58 16.40
N PRO A 108 -6.56 -2.93 15.30
CA PRO A 108 -5.92 -1.63 15.40
C PRO A 108 -7.01 -0.58 15.71
N VAL A 109 -6.84 0.16 16.82
CA VAL A 109 -7.88 1.02 17.42
C VAL A 109 -7.45 2.47 17.53
N GLY A 110 -8.41 3.38 17.35
CA GLY A 110 -8.28 4.79 17.78
C GLY A 110 -7.32 5.66 16.98
N TYR A 111 -6.85 5.21 15.80
CA TYR A 111 -5.93 6.00 14.97
C TYR A 111 -6.63 6.63 13.77
N LYS A 112 -6.15 7.83 13.40
CA LYS A 112 -6.70 8.65 12.31
C LYS A 112 -5.88 8.49 11.04
N CYS A 113 -6.54 8.11 9.95
CA CYS A 113 -6.01 8.03 8.60
C CYS A 113 -6.68 9.10 7.73
N GLY A 114 -6.12 10.32 7.73
CA GLY A 114 -6.76 11.47 7.08
C GLY A 114 -8.12 11.77 7.72
N ALA A 115 -9.20 11.77 6.93
CA ALA A 115 -10.56 11.96 7.41
C ALA A 115 -11.16 10.71 8.09
N TYR A 116 -10.57 9.52 7.92
CA TYR A 116 -11.10 8.27 8.46
C TYR A 116 -10.50 7.98 9.83
N THR A 117 -11.34 7.81 10.84
CA THR A 117 -10.92 7.34 12.16
C THR A 117 -11.28 5.88 12.30
N LEU A 118 -10.30 5.02 12.57
CA LEU A 118 -10.61 3.62 12.86
C LEU A 118 -11.27 3.54 14.24
N PRO A 119 -12.37 2.79 14.36
CA PRO A 119 -13.16 2.77 15.58
C PRO A 119 -12.27 2.35 16.74
N SER A 120 -12.26 3.15 17.81
CA SER A 120 -11.81 2.65 19.10
C SER A 120 -12.72 1.48 19.48
N LEU A 121 -12.15 0.43 20.07
CA LEU A 121 -12.95 -0.65 20.65
C LEU A 121 -13.80 -0.04 21.76
N GLN A 122 -15.06 0.27 21.46
CA GLN A 122 -16.12 0.40 22.45
C GLN A 122 -16.81 -0.97 22.48
N GLY A 123 -16.62 -1.70 23.59
CA GLY A 123 -17.11 -3.04 23.84
C GLY A 123 -16.01 -3.96 24.34
#